data_AF-A0A7S0LKB0-F1
#
_entry.id   AF-A0A7S0LKB0-F1
#
_cell.length_a   1.000
_cell.length_b   1.000
_cell.length_c   1.000
_cell.angle_alpha   90.00
_cell.angle_beta   90.00
_cell.angle_gamma   90.00
#
_symmetry.space_group_name_H-M   'P 1'
#
loop_
_entity.id
_entity.type
_entity.pdbx_description
1 polymer ?
#
loop_
_entity_poly.entity_id
_entity_poly.type
_entity_poly.pdbx_seq_one_letter_code
_entity_poly.pdbx_strand_id
1 'polypeptide(L)'
;PCVRDHPSSTPPSAAAMGFTNHEFASAGILRIAAIYYSYVHDARSELGYTDVDYGVFVDAAEHITFGRSPFDRATYRYTPLLALLLTPSVLLHDSAGKLIFAATDLLAGRLIQRTLVDRGVSADVVRTCVRLWLFNPLVITVSTRGNAESLVAVFVLAALVAFQDRRPIASAALLAAASHLKPYA
;
A
#
# COMPACT_ATOMS: atom_id res chain seq x y z
N PRO A 1 -36.95 -27.24 9.00
CA PRO A 1 -36.08 -28.33 8.50
C PRO A 1 -35.34 -27.91 7.20
N CYS A 2 -34.15 -27.34 7.36
CA CYS A 2 -33.01 -27.52 6.45
C CYS A 2 -31.80 -26.92 7.16
N VAL A 3 -31.15 -27.74 7.98
CA VAL A 3 -29.87 -27.45 8.61
C VAL A 3 -28.84 -27.35 7.48
N ARG A 4 -28.23 -26.18 7.28
CA ARG A 4 -26.99 -26.10 6.51
C ARG A 4 -25.86 -26.39 7.48
N ASP A 5 -25.28 -27.58 7.33
CA ASP A 5 -24.04 -27.94 7.99
C ASP A 5 -22.96 -26.92 7.62
N HIS A 6 -22.52 -26.15 8.61
CA HIS A 6 -21.28 -25.41 8.52
C HIS A 6 -20.14 -26.43 8.60
N PRO A 7 -19.27 -26.55 7.58
CA PRO A 7 -18.06 -27.34 7.76
C PRO A 7 -17.24 -26.70 8.87
N SER A 8 -16.88 -27.52 9.85
CA SER A 8 -16.02 -27.20 10.99
C SER A 8 -14.84 -26.34 10.55
N SER A 9 -14.79 -25.09 11.00
CA SER A 9 -13.65 -24.21 10.85
C SER A 9 -12.50 -24.79 11.68
N THR A 10 -11.63 -25.57 11.04
CA THR A 10 -10.29 -25.78 11.57
C THR A 10 -9.66 -24.40 11.73
N PRO A 11 -9.09 -24.07 12.91
CA PRO A 11 -8.39 -22.80 13.07
C PRO A 11 -7.30 -22.73 12.00
N PRO A 12 -7.08 -21.55 11.38
CA PRO A 12 -6.01 -21.41 10.41
C PRO A 12 -4.71 -21.81 11.10
N SER A 13 -4.11 -22.89 10.61
CA SER A 13 -2.90 -23.45 11.21
C SER A 13 -1.84 -22.34 11.27
N ALA A 14 -1.24 -22.14 12.45
CA ALA A 14 -0.12 -21.24 12.65
C ALA A 14 1.02 -21.45 11.62
N ALA A 15 1.09 -22.63 11.00
CA ALA A 15 2.00 -22.95 9.90
C ALA A 15 1.78 -22.10 8.63
N ALA A 16 0.54 -21.66 8.33
CA ALA A 16 0.27 -20.78 7.19
C ALA A 16 0.77 -19.33 7.42
N MET A 17 0.91 -18.91 8.69
CA MET A 17 1.48 -17.62 9.06
C MET A 17 3.01 -17.67 9.19
N GLY A 18 3.59 -18.77 9.68
CA GLY A 18 5.01 -18.87 10.04
C GLY A 18 6.02 -18.70 8.91
N PHE A 19 5.70 -19.10 7.67
CA PHE A 19 6.66 -19.07 6.55
C PHE A 19 6.86 -17.68 5.91
N THR A 20 6.06 -16.67 6.29
CA THR A 20 6.02 -15.40 5.55
C THR A 20 7.00 -14.34 6.04
N ASN A 21 7.47 -14.36 7.29
CA ASN A 21 8.23 -13.22 7.84
C ASN A 21 9.56 -12.97 7.08
N HIS A 22 10.25 -14.02 6.66
CA HIS A 22 11.48 -13.88 5.86
C HIS A 22 11.21 -13.31 4.46
N GLU A 23 10.08 -13.65 3.85
CA GLU A 23 9.68 -13.16 2.54
C GLU A 23 9.30 -11.68 2.58
N PHE A 24 8.63 -11.25 3.66
CA PHE A 24 8.34 -9.83 3.87
C PHE A 24 9.61 -9.04 4.16
N ALA A 25 10.53 -9.59 4.95
CA ALA A 25 11.82 -8.96 5.20
C ALA A 25 12.64 -8.79 3.92
N SER A 26 12.75 -9.84 3.08
CA SER A 26 13.48 -9.75 1.81
C SER A 26 12.78 -8.81 0.82
N ALA A 27 11.45 -8.82 0.75
CA ALA A 27 10.67 -7.89 -0.06
C ALA A 27 10.82 -6.43 0.40
N GLY A 28 10.98 -6.20 1.70
CA GLY A 28 11.26 -4.88 2.29
C GLY A 28 12.66 -4.40 1.96
N ILE A 29 13.68 -5.26 2.11
CA ILE A 29 15.07 -4.95 1.71
C ILE A 29 15.13 -4.60 0.22
N LEU A 30 14.43 -5.37 -0.63
CA LEU A 30 14.38 -5.12 -2.07
C LEU A 30 13.77 -3.74 -2.39
N ARG A 31 12.69 -3.35 -1.70
CA ARG A 31 12.09 -2.02 -1.85
C ARG A 31 13.01 -0.91 -1.36
N ILE A 32 13.69 -1.08 -0.24
CA ILE A 32 14.68 -0.11 0.25
C ILE A 32 15.82 0.06 -0.76
N ALA A 33 16.35 -1.05 -1.29
CA ALA A 33 17.39 -1.02 -2.32
C ALA A 33 16.90 -0.32 -3.61
N ALA A 34 15.67 -0.58 -4.03
CA ALA A 34 15.07 0.08 -5.19
C ALA A 34 14.82 1.59 -4.97
N ILE A 35 14.42 2.00 -3.76
CA ILE A 35 14.30 3.43 -3.40
C ILE A 35 15.67 4.11 -3.41
N TYR A 36 16.68 3.46 -2.85
CA TYR A 36 18.05 3.98 -2.91
C TYR A 36 18.54 4.09 -4.35
N TYR A 37 18.28 3.06 -5.18
CA TYR A 37 18.57 3.11 -6.60
C TYR A 37 17.84 4.28 -7.29
N SER A 38 16.55 4.52 -6.96
CA SER A 38 15.79 5.65 -7.53
C SER A 38 16.49 6.99 -7.30
N TYR A 39 17.00 7.21 -6.08
CA TYR A 39 17.71 8.43 -5.72
C TYR A 39 19.01 8.61 -6.53
N VAL A 40 19.80 7.54 -6.67
CA VAL A 40 21.04 7.58 -7.47
C VAL A 40 20.75 7.74 -8.96
N HIS A 41 19.68 7.11 -9.46
CA HIS A 41 19.26 7.19 -10.86
C HIS A 41 18.82 8.61 -11.23
N ASP A 42 17.92 9.20 -10.43
CA ASP A 42 17.42 10.55 -10.66
C ASP A 42 18.53 11.61 -10.64
N ALA A 43 19.60 11.36 -9.89
CA ALA A 43 20.76 12.26 -9.84
C ALA A 43 21.71 12.15 -11.05
N ARG A 44 21.61 11.09 -11.86
CA ARG A 44 22.59 10.75 -12.91
C ARG A 44 21.99 10.59 -14.31
N SER A 45 20.69 10.39 -14.41
CA SER A 45 19.99 10.10 -15.67
C SER A 45 19.11 11.27 -16.09
N GLU A 46 19.06 11.56 -17.39
CA GLU A 46 18.15 12.57 -17.95
C GLU A 46 16.67 12.15 -17.86
N LEU A 47 16.43 10.84 -17.91
CA LEU A 47 15.13 10.23 -17.69
C LEU A 47 14.95 9.93 -16.20
N GLY A 48 13.90 10.50 -15.59
CA GLY A 48 13.59 10.27 -14.19
C GLY A 48 13.06 8.84 -13.91
N TYR A 49 13.61 8.23 -12.87
CA TYR A 49 13.01 7.06 -12.25
C TYR A 49 11.78 7.45 -11.45
N THR A 50 11.80 8.56 -10.71
CA THR A 50 10.66 8.97 -9.90
C THR A 50 9.41 9.28 -10.75
N ASP A 51 8.23 8.93 -10.26
CA ASP A 51 6.96 9.28 -10.88
C ASP A 51 6.79 10.81 -10.87
N VAL A 52 6.31 11.37 -11.97
CA VAL A 52 6.09 12.83 -12.10
C VAL A 52 5.09 13.33 -11.04
N ASP A 53 4.11 12.51 -10.69
CA ASP A 53 3.10 12.86 -9.69
C ASP A 53 3.72 12.94 -8.28
N TYR A 54 4.83 12.24 -8.02
CA TYR A 54 5.48 12.28 -6.70
C TYR A 54 5.95 13.69 -6.34
N GLY A 55 6.54 14.41 -7.29
CA GLY A 55 6.95 15.80 -7.08
C GLY A 55 5.75 16.70 -6.77
N VAL A 56 4.65 16.54 -7.51
CA VAL A 56 3.39 17.26 -7.25
C VAL A 56 2.85 16.97 -5.85
N PHE A 57 3.02 15.74 -5.33
CA PHE A 57 2.61 15.40 -3.97
C PHE A 57 3.48 16.07 -2.90
N VAL A 58 4.81 16.04 -3.09
CA VAL A 58 5.77 16.63 -2.13
C VAL A 58 5.60 18.16 -2.12
N ASP A 59 5.43 18.80 -3.28
CA ASP A 59 5.15 20.24 -3.36
C ASP A 59 3.85 20.59 -2.59
N ALA A 60 2.79 19.80 -2.72
CA ALA A 60 1.55 20.03 -1.97
C ALA A 60 1.71 19.75 -0.46
N ALA A 61 2.53 18.78 -0.09
CA ALA A 61 2.90 18.52 1.30
C ALA A 61 3.69 19.69 1.91
N GLU A 62 4.54 20.34 1.11
CA GLU A 62 5.28 21.54 1.51
C GLU A 62 4.31 22.68 1.84
N HIS A 63 3.30 22.90 0.99
CA HIS A 63 2.26 23.91 1.25
C HIS A 63 1.56 23.67 2.60
N ILE A 64 1.14 22.43 2.89
CA ILE A 64 0.54 22.08 4.18
C ILE A 64 1.51 22.33 5.34
N THR A 65 2.78 21.97 5.16
CA THR A 65 3.82 22.14 6.19
C THR A 65 4.01 23.61 6.58
N PHE A 66 3.80 24.54 5.64
CA PHE A 66 3.85 25.98 5.87
C PHE A 66 2.46 26.62 6.13
N GLY A 67 1.44 25.83 6.44
CA GLY A 67 0.09 26.32 6.77
C GLY A 67 -0.69 26.89 5.59
N ARG A 68 -0.30 26.55 4.36
CA ARG A 68 -0.97 26.93 3.11
C ARG A 68 -1.88 25.81 2.62
N SER A 69 -2.69 26.11 1.61
CA SER A 69 -3.55 25.11 0.98
C SER A 69 -2.71 24.20 0.08
N PRO A 70 -2.85 22.86 0.11
CA PRO A 70 -2.19 21.98 -0.85
C PRO A 70 -2.63 22.28 -2.29
N PHE A 71 -3.81 22.88 -2.48
CA PHE A 71 -4.34 23.27 -3.77
C PHE A 71 -3.70 24.54 -4.35
N ASP A 72 -2.89 25.25 -3.57
CA ASP A 72 -2.08 26.36 -4.08
C ASP A 72 -0.96 25.84 -5.01
N ARG A 73 -0.61 24.55 -4.90
CA ARG A 73 0.19 23.85 -5.90
C ARG A 73 -0.64 23.61 -7.15
N ALA A 74 -0.28 24.29 -8.25
CA ALA A 74 -0.84 24.02 -9.57
C ALA A 74 -0.77 22.52 -9.90
N THR A 75 -1.75 21.99 -10.62
CA THR A 75 -1.88 20.56 -10.99
C THR A 75 -2.07 19.56 -9.84
N TYR A 76 -2.15 20.00 -8.58
CA TYR A 76 -2.51 19.11 -7.47
C TYR A 76 -4.01 18.79 -7.51
N ARG A 77 -4.33 17.52 -7.77
CA ARG A 77 -5.71 17.01 -7.95
C ARG A 77 -6.10 15.91 -6.94
N TYR A 78 -5.26 15.72 -5.93
CA TYR A 78 -5.40 14.64 -4.96
C TYR A 78 -5.97 15.18 -3.65
N THR A 79 -6.39 14.29 -2.75
CA THR A 79 -6.94 14.73 -1.46
C THR A 79 -5.88 15.39 -0.58
N PRO A 80 -6.22 16.44 0.19
CA PRO A 80 -5.33 17.03 1.20
C PRO A 80 -4.74 16.01 2.18
N LEU A 81 -5.45 14.90 2.44
CA LEU A 81 -4.95 13.82 3.29
C LEU A 81 -3.67 13.16 2.72
N LEU A 82 -3.54 13.06 1.41
CA LEU A 82 -2.35 12.51 0.77
C LEU A 82 -1.15 13.46 0.93
N ALA A 83 -1.36 14.77 0.73
CA ALA A 83 -0.31 15.76 0.99
C ALA A 83 0.09 15.76 2.46
N LEU A 84 -0.87 15.67 3.39
CA LEU A 84 -0.59 15.60 4.82
C LEU A 84 0.24 14.34 5.17
N LEU A 85 -0.13 13.18 4.62
CA LEU A 85 0.61 11.93 4.80
C LEU A 85 2.07 12.04 4.33
N LEU A 86 2.34 12.88 3.34
CA LEU A 86 3.66 13.06 2.73
C LEU A 86 4.47 14.21 3.31
N THR A 87 4.00 14.88 4.36
CA THR A 87 4.79 15.86 5.12
C THR A 87 6.15 15.34 5.62
N PRO A 88 6.35 14.03 5.94
CA PRO A 88 7.69 13.53 6.25
C PRO A 88 8.69 13.67 5.10
N SER A 89 8.22 13.71 3.84
CA SER A 89 9.11 13.95 2.68
C SER A 89 9.72 15.36 2.69
N VAL A 90 8.98 16.33 3.24
CA VAL A 90 9.43 17.71 3.39
C VAL A 90 10.31 17.87 4.63
N LEU A 91 9.94 17.21 5.73
CA LEU A 91 10.58 17.40 7.03
C LEU A 91 11.85 16.56 7.23
N LEU A 92 11.95 15.40 6.59
CA LEU A 92 13.03 14.44 6.84
C LEU A 92 13.91 14.22 5.61
N HIS A 93 13.32 13.81 4.49
CA HIS A 93 14.03 13.49 3.26
C HIS A 93 13.05 13.28 2.11
N ASP A 94 13.37 13.74 0.90
CA ASP A 94 12.49 13.66 -0.28
C ASP A 94 11.94 12.26 -0.55
N SER A 95 12.73 11.20 -0.31
CA SER A 95 12.32 9.80 -0.48
C SER A 95 11.43 9.22 0.65
N ALA A 96 11.11 9.96 1.72
CA ALA A 96 10.35 9.42 2.85
C ALA A 96 8.94 8.95 2.44
N GLY A 97 8.29 9.66 1.53
CA GLY A 97 7.01 9.26 0.94
C GLY A 97 7.08 7.93 0.19
N LYS A 98 8.17 7.68 -0.54
CA LYS A 98 8.41 6.39 -1.20
C LYS A 98 8.50 5.25 -0.18
N LEU A 99 9.07 5.50 1.01
CA LEU A 99 9.09 4.51 2.10
C LEU A 99 7.68 4.24 2.63
N ILE A 100 6.83 5.26 2.75
CA ILE A 100 5.43 5.08 3.14
C ILE A 100 4.70 4.21 2.11
N PHE A 101 4.84 4.49 0.81
CA PHE A 101 4.22 3.70 -0.25
C PHE A 101 4.76 2.28 -0.36
N ALA A 102 6.05 2.07 -0.10
CA ALA A 102 6.65 0.75 -0.01
C ALA A 102 6.16 -0.03 1.23
N ALA A 103 5.91 0.66 2.35
CA ALA A 103 5.34 0.03 3.54
C ALA A 103 3.89 -0.41 3.32
N THR A 104 3.08 0.39 2.60
CA THR A 104 1.70 0.01 2.25
C THR A 104 1.66 -1.20 1.31
N ASP A 105 2.62 -1.34 0.40
CA ASP A 105 2.78 -2.57 -0.40
C ASP A 105 2.94 -3.82 0.46
N LEU A 106 3.82 -3.76 1.47
CA LEU A 106 4.03 -4.87 2.40
C LEU A 106 2.75 -5.14 3.21
N LEU A 107 2.08 -4.09 3.69
CA LEU A 107 0.81 -4.22 4.39
C LEU A 107 -0.27 -4.86 3.52
N ALA A 108 -0.37 -4.50 2.24
CA ALA A 108 -1.28 -5.12 1.29
C ALA A 108 -1.01 -6.63 1.17
N GLY A 109 0.27 -7.04 1.10
CA GLY A 109 0.65 -8.47 1.15
C GLY A 109 0.14 -9.18 2.40
N ARG A 110 0.14 -8.52 3.56
CA ARG A 110 -0.38 -9.08 4.82
C ARG A 110 -1.91 -9.18 4.83
N LEU A 111 -2.59 -8.20 4.25
CA LEU A 111 -4.05 -8.21 4.12
C LEU A 111 -4.51 -9.27 3.11
N ILE A 112 -3.78 -9.47 2.00
CA ILE A 112 -4.01 -10.57 1.06
C ILE A 112 -3.87 -11.91 1.79
N GLN A 113 -2.77 -12.11 2.52
CA GLN A 113 -2.54 -13.33 3.31
C GLN A 113 -3.71 -13.61 4.25
N ARG A 114 -4.10 -12.62 5.06
CA ARG A 114 -5.21 -12.74 6.01
C ARG A 114 -6.51 -13.10 5.31
N THR A 115 -6.87 -12.36 4.26
CA THR A 115 -8.12 -12.56 3.50
C THR A 115 -8.23 -13.99 2.95
N LEU A 116 -7.14 -14.54 2.42
CA LEU A 116 -7.13 -15.89 1.85
C LEU A 116 -7.15 -16.98 2.94
N VAL A 117 -6.41 -16.77 4.03
CA VAL A 117 -6.42 -17.67 5.19
C VAL A 117 -7.80 -17.75 5.83
N ASP A 118 -8.46 -16.60 6.04
CA ASP A 118 -9.81 -16.52 6.62
C ASP A 118 -10.88 -17.19 5.73
N ARG A 119 -10.60 -17.31 4.41
CA ARG A 119 -11.45 -18.03 3.45
C ARG A 119 -11.17 -19.53 3.37
N GLY A 120 -10.23 -20.06 4.15
CA GLY A 120 -9.86 -21.47 4.11
C GLY A 120 -9.12 -21.89 2.84
N VAL A 121 -8.46 -20.95 2.15
CA VAL A 121 -7.64 -21.26 0.96
C VAL A 121 -6.42 -22.07 1.37
N SER A 122 -5.99 -23.01 0.52
CA SER A 122 -4.81 -23.85 0.80
C SER A 122 -3.54 -23.01 0.98
N ALA A 123 -2.66 -23.46 1.89
CA ALA A 123 -1.46 -22.72 2.26
C ALA A 123 -0.50 -22.47 1.07
N ASP A 124 -0.46 -23.38 0.09
CA ASP A 124 0.34 -23.22 -1.13
C ASP A 124 -0.15 -22.08 -2.01
N VAL A 125 -1.47 -21.96 -2.17
CA VAL A 125 -2.09 -20.88 -2.95
C VAL A 125 -1.90 -19.55 -2.23
N VAL A 126 -2.09 -19.51 -0.90
CA VAL A 126 -1.81 -18.32 -0.08
C VAL A 126 -0.37 -17.85 -0.28
N ARG A 127 0.61 -18.75 -0.13
CA ARG A 127 2.03 -18.42 -0.33
C ARG A 127 2.31 -17.90 -1.73
N THR A 128 1.74 -18.55 -2.75
CA THR A 128 1.92 -18.15 -4.14
C THR A 128 1.37 -16.74 -4.38
N CYS A 129 0.15 -16.46 -3.95
CA CYS A 129 -0.45 -15.13 -4.09
C CYS A 129 0.35 -14.04 -3.36
N VAL A 130 0.79 -14.32 -2.13
CA VAL A 130 1.60 -13.37 -1.35
C VAL A 130 2.95 -13.11 -2.02
N ARG A 131 3.64 -14.15 -2.49
CA ARG A 131 4.91 -14.00 -3.24
C ARG A 131 4.71 -13.23 -4.53
N LEU A 132 3.65 -13.53 -5.28
CA LEU A 132 3.31 -12.80 -6.49
C LEU A 132 3.07 -11.32 -6.19
N TRP A 133 2.45 -10.96 -5.07
CA TRP A 133 2.33 -9.55 -4.70
C TRP A 133 3.67 -8.93 -4.28
N LEU A 134 4.40 -9.58 -3.36
CA LEU A 134 5.62 -9.03 -2.76
C LEU A 134 6.77 -8.86 -3.74
N PHE A 135 6.93 -9.80 -4.68
CA PHE A 135 8.06 -9.87 -5.62
C PHE A 135 7.70 -9.53 -7.07
N ASN A 136 6.47 -9.05 -7.33
CA ASN A 136 6.13 -8.57 -8.66
C ASN A 136 6.91 -7.27 -8.97
N PRO A 137 7.72 -7.25 -10.05
CA PRO A 137 8.53 -6.09 -10.40
C PRO A 137 7.68 -4.84 -10.68
N LEU A 138 6.45 -4.99 -11.17
CA LEU A 138 5.55 -3.87 -11.40
C LEU A 138 5.10 -3.24 -10.07
N VAL A 139 4.70 -4.05 -9.10
CA VAL A 139 4.25 -3.58 -7.77
C VAL A 139 5.39 -2.85 -7.06
N ILE A 140 6.58 -3.48 -7.05
CA ILE A 140 7.79 -2.87 -6.48
C ILE A 140 8.07 -1.53 -7.17
N THR A 141 8.12 -1.51 -8.51
CA THR A 141 8.45 -0.29 -9.25
C THR A 141 7.43 0.83 -9.01
N VAL A 142 6.13 0.53 -9.01
CA VAL A 142 5.09 1.55 -8.79
C VAL A 142 5.24 2.22 -7.42
N SER A 143 5.44 1.44 -6.35
CA SER A 143 5.60 2.02 -5.00
C SER A 143 6.94 2.74 -4.82
N THR A 144 8.04 2.19 -5.35
CA THR A 144 9.38 2.79 -5.21
C THR A 144 9.58 4.02 -6.11
N ARG A 145 8.81 4.16 -7.19
CA ARG A 145 8.72 5.39 -7.99
C ARG A 145 7.97 6.51 -7.28
N GLY A 146 7.26 6.24 -6.18
CA GLY A 146 6.53 7.24 -5.41
C GLY A 146 5.04 7.36 -5.78
N ASN A 147 4.44 6.33 -6.37
CA ASN A 147 3.02 6.36 -6.71
C ASN A 147 2.15 5.86 -5.54
N ALA A 148 1.00 6.51 -5.32
CA ALA A 148 0.07 6.22 -4.23
C ALA A 148 -0.88 5.03 -4.49
N GLU A 149 -0.75 4.29 -5.60
CA GLU A 149 -1.60 3.11 -5.90
C GLU A 149 -1.61 2.08 -4.76
N SER A 150 -0.45 1.83 -4.14
CA SER A 150 -0.33 0.85 -3.05
C SER A 150 -1.13 1.25 -1.80
N LEU A 151 -1.29 2.56 -1.56
CA LEU A 151 -2.11 3.08 -0.48
C LEU A 151 -3.58 2.76 -0.73
N VAL A 152 -4.08 3.03 -1.95
CA VAL A 152 -5.48 2.69 -2.33
C VAL A 152 -5.74 1.20 -2.19
N ALA A 153 -4.81 0.36 -2.66
CA ALA A 153 -4.92 -1.09 -2.53
C ALA A 153 -5.07 -1.56 -1.07
N VAL A 154 -4.30 -0.96 -0.14
CA VAL A 154 -4.44 -1.24 1.30
C VAL A 154 -5.83 -0.90 1.81
N PHE A 155 -6.39 0.26 1.47
CA PHE A 155 -7.72 0.65 1.95
C PHE A 155 -8.81 -0.31 1.43
N VAL A 156 -8.73 -0.73 0.16
CA VAL A 156 -9.67 -1.70 -0.42
C VAL A 156 -9.55 -3.07 0.26
N LEU A 157 -8.33 -3.57 0.44
CA LEU A 157 -8.10 -4.85 1.12
C LEU A 157 -8.52 -4.80 2.60
N ALA A 158 -8.27 -3.68 3.29
CA ALA A 158 -8.71 -3.47 4.66
C ALA A 158 -10.24 -3.43 4.76
N ALA A 159 -10.93 -2.81 3.79
CA ALA A 159 -12.37 -2.81 3.72
C ALA A 159 -12.93 -4.23 3.53
N LEU A 160 -12.27 -5.06 2.72
CA LEU A 160 -12.63 -6.47 2.53
C LEU A 160 -12.44 -7.28 3.82
N VAL A 161 -11.32 -7.10 4.52
CA VAL A 161 -11.07 -7.74 5.82
C VAL A 161 -12.11 -7.31 6.85
N ALA A 162 -12.43 -6.01 6.95
CA ALA A 162 -13.47 -5.52 7.86
C ALA A 162 -14.86 -6.10 7.53
N PHE A 163 -15.15 -6.31 6.25
CA PHE A 163 -16.38 -6.96 5.82
C PHE A 163 -16.43 -8.44 6.25
N GLN A 164 -15.33 -9.17 6.09
CA GLN A 164 -15.19 -10.56 6.56
C GLN A 164 -15.39 -10.66 8.08
N ASP A 165 -14.85 -9.70 8.83
CA ASP A 165 -14.99 -9.57 10.28
C ASP A 165 -16.41 -9.16 10.75
N ARG A 166 -17.39 -9.04 9.83
CA ARG A 166 -18.76 -8.57 10.12
C ARG A 166 -18.80 -7.14 10.70
N ARG A 167 -17.89 -6.27 10.27
CA ARG A 167 -17.82 -4.85 10.67
C ARG A 167 -18.20 -3.93 9.48
N PRO A 168 -19.50 -3.84 9.12
CA PRO A 168 -19.93 -3.15 7.89
C PRO A 168 -19.64 -1.64 7.89
N ILE A 169 -19.77 -0.98 9.04
CA ILE A 169 -19.49 0.47 9.16
C ILE A 169 -18.01 0.76 8.88
N ALA A 170 -17.11 -0.06 9.44
CA ALA A 170 -15.68 0.09 9.21
C ALA A 170 -15.32 -0.21 7.74
N SER A 171 -15.93 -1.24 7.15
CA SER A 171 -15.76 -1.55 5.73
C SER A 171 -16.19 -0.40 4.82
N ALA A 172 -17.38 0.17 5.06
CA ALA A 172 -17.88 1.32 4.31
C ALA A 172 -17.00 2.56 4.47
N ALA A 173 -16.54 2.86 5.69
CA ALA A 173 -15.65 3.99 5.95
C ALA A 173 -14.30 3.83 5.24
N LEU A 174 -13.71 2.63 5.24
CA LEU A 174 -12.45 2.35 4.55
C LEU A 174 -12.60 2.45 3.03
N LEU A 175 -13.72 1.99 2.47
CA LEU A 175 -14.00 2.11 1.04
C LEU A 175 -14.23 3.57 0.62
N ALA A 176 -14.94 4.36 1.45
CA ALA A 176 -15.08 5.80 1.24
C ALA A 176 -13.73 6.51 1.32
N ALA A 177 -12.87 6.15 2.28
CA ALA A 177 -11.51 6.68 2.33
C ALA A 177 -10.70 6.34 1.07
N ALA A 178 -10.84 5.12 0.54
CA ALA A 178 -10.19 4.71 -0.71
C ALA A 178 -10.60 5.59 -1.91
N SER A 179 -11.89 5.87 -2.07
CA SER A 179 -12.38 6.71 -3.17
C SER A 179 -11.95 8.17 -3.06
N HIS A 180 -11.70 8.66 -1.84
CA HIS A 180 -11.18 10.01 -1.63
C HIS A 180 -9.67 10.13 -1.86
N LEU A 181 -8.89 9.04 -1.79
CA LEU A 181 -7.43 9.10 -1.95
C LEU A 181 -6.99 9.36 -3.39
N LYS A 182 -7.65 8.69 -4.34
CA LYS A 182 -7.41 8.88 -5.76
C LYS A 182 -8.75 8.80 -6.46
N PRO A 183 -9.34 9.95 -6.87
CA PRO A 183 -10.51 9.91 -7.71
C PRO A 183 -10.09 9.34 -9.06
N TYR A 184 -10.35 8.04 -9.29
CA TYR A 184 -10.39 7.49 -10.64
C TYR A 184 -11.70 8.02 -11.25
N ALA A 185 -11.61 9.19 -11.87
CA ALA A 185 -12.64 9.76 -12.72
C ALA A 185 -12.26 9.49 -14.19
#